data_AF-A0A453SAG4-F1
#
_entry.id   AF-A0A453SAG4-F1
#
_cell.length_a   1.000
_cell.length_b   1.000
_cell.length_c   1.000
_cell.angle_alpha   90.00
_cell.angle_beta   90.00
_cell.angle_gamma   90.00
#
_symmetry.space_group_name_H-M   'P 1'
#
loop_
_entity.id
_entity.type
_entity.pdbx_description
1 polymer ?
#
loop_
_entity_poly.entity_id
_entity_poly.type
_entity_poly.pdbx_seq_one_letter_code
_entity_poly.pdbx_strand_id
1 'polypeptide(L)'
;MDPKVAVALTLSLVGGLSTSLGALLAILNHAPNNRTLGILQGFATGLMLSMSFFDLAYDAVNAIGFLKGNLWVSVLSKMFCKAFVPFLTFFILALQFFAGALLFSAIADIFPEPECSPPDENDKETVNSTARKELMMRHRRRVIFSVIVTAVVAGVSLQNFPVGTAAFLGTAKGFRVGLNLVIAIALHYIPEGIAVALPAYFAT
;
A
#
# COMPACT_ATOMS: atom_id res chain seq x y z
N MET A 1 -2.49 25.47 -18.75
CA MET A 1 -2.78 24.96 -17.39
C MET A 1 -2.32 26.00 -16.39
N ASP A 2 -3.05 26.17 -15.29
CA ASP A 2 -2.59 27.05 -14.19
C ASP A 2 -1.23 26.52 -13.69
N PRO A 3 -0.19 27.38 -13.57
CA PRO A 3 1.14 26.95 -13.11
C PRO A 3 1.09 26.22 -11.76
N LYS A 4 0.14 26.54 -10.87
CA LYS A 4 -0.03 25.81 -9.59
C LYS A 4 -0.48 24.38 -9.79
N VAL A 5 -1.42 24.16 -10.71
CA VAL A 5 -1.95 22.82 -11.02
C VAL A 5 -0.87 21.98 -11.71
N ALA A 6 -0.10 22.57 -12.62
CA ALA A 6 1.01 21.89 -13.27
C ALA A 6 2.05 21.41 -12.25
N VAL A 7 2.47 22.28 -11.32
CA VAL A 7 3.43 21.94 -10.27
C VAL A 7 2.88 20.87 -9.32
N ALA A 8 1.62 20.97 -8.90
CA ALA A 8 0.97 19.96 -8.05
C ALA A 8 0.89 18.59 -8.73
N LEU A 9 0.61 18.57 -10.02
CA LEU A 9 0.54 17.34 -10.80
C LEU A 9 1.92 16.72 -11.00
N THR A 10 2.94 17.52 -11.32
CA THR A 10 4.32 17.04 -11.43
C THR A 10 4.83 16.47 -10.11
N LEU A 11 4.59 17.16 -8.99
CA LEU A 11 5.02 16.70 -7.67
C LEU A 11 4.30 15.42 -7.23
N SER A 12 2.99 15.32 -7.46
CA SER A 12 2.22 14.09 -7.19
C SER A 12 2.70 12.92 -8.05
N LEU A 13 3.01 13.16 -9.34
CA LEU A 13 3.61 12.16 -10.23
C LEU A 13 4.98 11.67 -9.73
N VAL A 14 5.86 12.59 -9.29
CA VAL A 14 7.16 12.23 -8.72
C VAL A 14 6.99 11.37 -7.47
N GLY A 15 6.03 11.70 -6.62
CA GLY A 15 5.63 10.86 -5.48
C GLY A 15 5.26 9.45 -5.95
N GLY A 16 4.29 9.33 -6.86
CA GLY A 16 3.82 8.04 -7.37
C GLY A 16 4.89 7.19 -8.09
N LEU A 17 5.80 7.82 -8.83
CA LEU A 17 6.89 7.11 -9.52
C LEU A 17 7.90 6.48 -8.55
N SER A 18 7.91 6.90 -7.29
CA SER A 18 8.80 6.33 -6.27
C SER A 18 8.48 4.86 -5.96
N THR A 19 7.22 4.42 -6.12
CA THR A 19 6.83 3.01 -6.00
C THR A 19 7.42 2.18 -7.13
N SER A 20 7.37 2.69 -8.36
CA SER A 20 8.01 2.05 -9.51
C SER A 20 9.53 1.99 -9.36
N LEU A 21 10.14 3.02 -8.77
CA LEU A 21 11.57 3.03 -8.46
C LEU A 21 11.93 1.97 -7.42
N GLY A 22 11.14 1.83 -6.34
CA GLY A 22 11.31 0.75 -5.36
C GLY A 22 11.20 -0.64 -5.98
N ALA A 23 10.20 -0.86 -6.84
CA ALA A 23 10.05 -2.10 -7.58
C ALA A 23 11.25 -2.40 -8.49
N LEU A 24 11.76 -1.39 -9.20
CA LEU A 24 12.94 -1.51 -10.05
C LEU A 24 14.19 -1.87 -9.21
N LEU A 25 14.37 -1.25 -8.04
CA LEU A 25 15.49 -1.55 -7.14
C LEU A 25 15.45 -2.99 -6.64
N ALA A 26 14.25 -3.54 -6.39
CA ALA A 26 14.09 -4.94 -5.97
C ALA A 26 14.40 -5.94 -7.10
N ILE A 27 14.18 -5.56 -8.36
CA ILE A 27 14.48 -6.41 -9.52
C ILE A 27 15.97 -6.36 -9.88
N LEU A 28 16.60 -5.19 -9.76
CA LEU A 28 18.02 -5.01 -10.11
C LEU A 28 18.99 -5.50 -9.04
N ASN A 29 18.60 -5.44 -7.76
CA ASN A 29 19.43 -5.86 -6.64
C ASN A 29 18.95 -7.19 -6.04
N HIS A 30 19.74 -7.78 -5.15
CA HIS A 30 19.32 -8.98 -4.41
C HIS A 30 18.10 -8.67 -3.54
N ALA A 31 17.10 -9.55 -3.57
CA ALA A 31 15.89 -9.42 -2.76
C ALA A 31 16.26 -9.26 -1.26
N PRO A 32 15.69 -8.26 -0.56
CA PRO A 32 15.95 -8.09 0.85
C PRO A 32 15.41 -9.29 1.64
N ASN A 33 16.17 -9.73 2.64
CA ASN A 33 15.71 -10.76 3.57
C ASN A 33 14.46 -10.27 4.35
N ASN A 34 13.62 -11.20 4.81
CA ASN A 34 12.36 -10.93 5.53
C ASN A 34 12.54 -9.98 6.71
N ARG A 35 13.68 -10.04 7.42
CA ARG A 35 14.01 -9.11 8.51
C ARG A 35 14.18 -7.68 8.01
N THR A 36 14.94 -7.48 6.93
CA THR A 36 15.16 -6.17 6.32
C THR A 36 13.86 -5.63 5.74
N LEU A 37 13.05 -6.48 5.11
CA LEU A 37 11.73 -6.11 4.61
C LEU A 37 10.80 -5.64 5.74
N GLY A 38 10.76 -6.37 6.86
CA GLY A 38 9.98 -5.98 8.03
C GLY A 38 10.42 -4.64 8.64
N ILE A 39 11.73 -4.38 8.71
CA ILE A 39 12.26 -3.07 9.16
C ILE A 39 11.85 -1.95 8.20
N LEU A 40 11.96 -2.21 6.90
CA LEU A 40 11.64 -1.24 5.85
C LEU A 40 10.14 -0.89 5.85
N GLN A 41 9.27 -1.88 6.05
CA GLN A 41 7.81 -1.72 6.19
C GLN A 41 7.41 -1.07 7.52
N GLY A 42 8.13 -1.35 8.61
CA GLY A 42 7.94 -0.66 9.89
C GLY A 42 8.28 0.83 9.80
N PHE A 43 9.39 1.15 9.12
CA PHE A 43 9.77 2.54 8.83
C PHE A 43 8.71 3.25 7.96
N ALA A 44 8.27 2.58 6.89
CA ALA A 44 7.22 3.09 6.01
C ALA A 44 5.92 3.38 6.80
N THR A 45 5.44 2.42 7.58
CA THR A 45 4.25 2.58 8.44
C THR A 45 4.41 3.73 9.43
N GLY A 46 5.59 3.86 10.05
CA GLY A 46 5.89 4.95 10.98
C GLY A 46 5.82 6.34 10.32
N LEU A 47 6.34 6.48 9.10
CA LEU A 47 6.24 7.72 8.31
C LEU A 47 4.78 8.10 8.02
N MET A 48 3.94 7.14 7.62
CA MET A 48 2.52 7.39 7.32
C MET A 48 1.71 7.74 8.57
N LEU A 49 2.01 7.10 9.70
CA LEU A 49 1.38 7.44 10.97
C LEU A 49 1.75 8.86 11.41
N SER A 50 3.03 9.22 11.28
CA SER A 50 3.54 10.57 11.55
C SER A 50 2.84 11.62 10.66
N MET A 51 2.76 11.40 9.35
CA MET A 51 2.03 12.28 8.43
C MET A 51 0.57 12.47 8.81
N SER A 52 -0.10 11.38 9.19
CA SER A 52 -1.51 11.43 9.56
C SER A 52 -1.75 12.35 10.76
N PHE A 53 -0.88 12.29 11.78
CA PHE A 53 -1.00 13.12 12.98
C PHE A 53 -0.48 14.55 12.81
N PHE A 54 0.65 14.74 12.14
CA PHE A 54 1.29 16.06 12.09
C PHE A 54 0.88 16.90 10.89
N ASP A 55 0.49 16.27 9.77
CA ASP A 55 0.10 16.98 8.56
C ASP A 55 -1.42 16.98 8.42
N LEU A 56 -2.04 15.81 8.18
CA LEU A 56 -3.48 15.73 7.90
C LEU A 56 -4.35 16.17 9.08
N ALA A 57 -4.05 15.72 10.30
CA ALA A 57 -4.85 16.11 11.47
C ALA A 57 -4.70 17.60 11.78
N TYR A 58 -3.50 18.17 11.63
CA TYR A 58 -3.26 19.60 11.80
C TYR A 58 -4.03 20.43 10.76
N ASP A 59 -3.95 20.03 9.49
CA ASP A 59 -4.68 20.68 8.40
C ASP A 59 -6.20 20.59 8.58
N ALA A 60 -6.71 19.45 9.07
CA ALA A 60 -8.12 19.26 9.37
C ALA A 60 -8.58 20.19 10.51
N VAL A 61 -7.82 20.32 11.59
CA VAL A 61 -8.14 21.24 12.70
C VAL A 61 -8.16 22.69 12.22
N ASN A 62 -7.22 23.08 11.36
CA ASN A 62 -7.17 24.43 10.79
C ASN A 62 -8.33 24.71 9.82
N ALA A 63 -8.73 23.73 9.01
CA ALA A 63 -9.82 23.89 8.04
C ALA A 63 -11.21 23.96 8.69
N ILE A 64 -11.44 23.16 9.74
CA ILE A 64 -12.75 23.06 10.42
C ILE A 64 -12.87 24.09 11.57
N GLY A 65 -11.73 24.61 12.04
CA GLY A 65 -11.60 25.59 13.12
C GLY A 65 -11.38 24.94 14.50
N PHE A 66 -10.53 25.53 15.35
CA PHE A 66 -10.09 24.95 16.64
C PHE A 66 -11.24 24.50 17.53
N LEU A 67 -12.35 25.25 17.57
CA LEU A 67 -13.51 24.91 18.40
C LEU A 67 -14.28 23.67 17.89
N LYS A 68 -14.50 23.56 16.56
CA LYS A 68 -15.17 22.39 15.96
C LYS A 68 -14.22 21.19 15.88
N GLY A 69 -12.93 21.41 15.67
CA GLY A 69 -11.87 20.40 15.74
C GLY A 69 -11.76 19.81 17.14
N ASN A 70 -11.69 20.63 18.19
CA ASN A 70 -11.72 20.17 19.58
C ASN A 70 -13.07 19.58 19.98
N LEU A 71 -14.19 19.98 19.36
CA LEU A 71 -15.47 19.32 19.55
C LEU A 71 -15.47 17.93 18.93
N TRP A 72 -14.91 17.74 17.73
CA TRP A 72 -14.72 16.43 17.11
C TRP A 72 -13.75 15.56 17.90
N VAL A 73 -12.62 16.10 18.35
CA VAL A 73 -11.67 15.40 19.23
C VAL A 73 -12.30 15.12 20.60
N SER A 74 -13.15 16.00 21.13
CA SER A 74 -13.92 15.74 22.37
C SER A 74 -15.05 14.73 22.16
N VAL A 75 -15.70 14.70 21.00
CA VAL A 75 -16.70 13.69 20.65
C VAL A 75 -16.01 12.35 20.50
N LEU A 76 -14.88 12.29 19.78
CA LEU A 76 -14.04 11.12 19.62
C LEU A 76 -13.49 10.65 20.98
N SER A 77 -12.91 11.55 21.77
CA SER A 77 -12.43 11.29 23.13
C SER A 77 -13.55 10.85 24.08
N LYS A 78 -14.77 11.42 23.99
CA LYS A 78 -15.95 10.95 24.74
C LYS A 78 -16.50 9.62 24.21
N MET A 79 -16.30 9.32 22.93
CA MET A 79 -16.53 8.00 22.31
C MET A 79 -15.52 6.97 22.84
N PHE A 80 -14.28 7.34 23.10
CA PHE A 80 -13.26 6.44 23.64
C PHE A 80 -13.28 6.33 25.19
N CYS A 81 -13.66 7.39 25.91
CA CYS A 81 -13.64 7.43 27.39
C CYS A 81 -14.91 6.92 28.08
N LYS A 82 -16.06 6.79 27.40
CA LYS A 82 -17.26 6.17 28.00
C LYS A 82 -17.22 4.66 27.81
N ALA A 83 -17.07 3.90 28.90
CA ALA A 83 -16.94 2.44 28.94
C ALA A 83 -17.94 1.59 28.10
N PHE A 84 -19.05 2.16 27.62
CA PHE A 84 -20.01 1.50 26.75
C PHE A 84 -19.65 1.59 25.24
N VAL A 85 -18.92 2.63 24.85
CA VAL A 85 -18.58 2.91 23.46
C VAL A 85 -17.28 2.25 22.96
N PRO A 86 -16.22 1.95 23.75
CA PRO A 86 -15.10 1.14 23.24
C PRO A 86 -15.56 -0.26 22.85
N PHE A 87 -16.62 -0.80 23.48
CA PHE A 87 -17.20 -2.09 23.08
C PHE A 87 -17.89 -2.01 21.72
N LEU A 88 -18.69 -0.96 21.47
CA LEU A 88 -19.36 -0.73 20.19
C LEU A 88 -18.37 -0.34 19.07
N THR A 89 -17.37 0.50 19.37
CA THR A 89 -16.31 0.88 18.43
C THR A 89 -15.41 -0.30 18.12
N PHE A 90 -15.06 -1.14 19.11
CA PHE A 90 -14.38 -2.42 18.85
C PHE A 90 -15.22 -3.33 17.97
N PHE A 91 -16.55 -3.41 18.19
CA PHE A 91 -17.45 -4.19 17.35
C PHE A 91 -17.56 -3.66 15.92
N ILE A 92 -17.59 -2.33 15.74
CA ILE A 92 -17.60 -1.68 14.41
C ILE A 92 -16.27 -1.87 13.70
N LEU A 93 -15.14 -1.69 14.39
CA LEU A 93 -13.80 -1.94 13.84
C LEU A 93 -13.59 -3.42 13.51
N ALA A 94 -14.08 -4.32 14.36
CA ALA A 94 -14.08 -5.75 14.10
C ALA A 94 -14.98 -6.08 12.91
N LEU A 95 -16.19 -5.51 12.82
CA LEU A 95 -17.07 -5.66 11.67
C LEU A 95 -16.43 -5.13 10.38
N GLN A 96 -15.72 -4.01 10.42
CA GLN A 96 -14.97 -3.50 9.27
C GLN A 96 -13.77 -4.37 8.92
N PHE A 97 -13.07 -4.92 9.92
CA PHE A 97 -12.01 -5.89 9.70
C PHE A 97 -12.55 -7.17 9.06
N PHE A 98 -13.64 -7.73 9.58
CA PHE A 98 -14.29 -8.92 9.03
C PHE A 98 -14.92 -8.64 7.67
N ALA A 99 -15.56 -7.50 7.45
CA ALA A 99 -16.10 -7.11 6.15
C ALA A 99 -14.97 -6.89 5.13
N GLY A 100 -13.86 -6.28 5.53
CA GLY A 100 -12.66 -6.15 4.72
C GLY A 100 -12.02 -7.51 4.40
N ALA A 101 -11.95 -8.40 5.39
CA ALA A 101 -11.46 -9.77 5.20
C ALA A 101 -12.37 -10.59 4.29
N LEU A 102 -13.69 -10.40 4.39
CA LEU A 102 -14.68 -11.09 3.55
C LEU A 102 -14.68 -10.53 2.12
N LEU A 103 -14.50 -9.22 1.96
CA LEU A 103 -14.26 -8.59 0.66
C LEU A 103 -12.94 -9.09 0.06
N PHE A 104 -11.87 -9.14 0.83
CA PHE A 104 -10.58 -9.69 0.39
C PHE A 104 -10.71 -11.16 0.02
N SER A 105 -11.43 -11.97 0.79
CA SER A 105 -11.73 -13.37 0.47
C SER A 105 -12.51 -13.48 -0.84
N ALA A 106 -13.53 -12.64 -1.06
CA ALA A 106 -14.29 -12.63 -2.31
C ALA A 106 -13.41 -12.20 -3.50
N ILE A 107 -12.50 -11.23 -3.30
CA ILE A 107 -11.51 -10.83 -4.30
C ILE A 107 -10.50 -11.96 -4.55
N ALA A 108 -10.07 -12.68 -3.52
CA ALA A 108 -9.17 -13.82 -3.63
C ALA A 108 -9.83 -15.01 -4.34
N ASP A 109 -11.14 -15.21 -4.17
CA ASP A 109 -11.92 -16.21 -4.93
C ASP A 109 -12.05 -15.83 -6.41
N ILE A 110 -12.12 -14.53 -6.72
CA ILE A 110 -12.09 -14.01 -8.09
C ILE A 110 -10.68 -14.12 -8.71
N PHE A 111 -9.63 -14.02 -7.88
CA PHE A 111 -8.23 -14.07 -8.27
C PHE A 111 -7.45 -15.13 -7.49
N PRO A 112 -7.74 -16.42 -7.73
CA PRO A 112 -7.15 -17.51 -6.95
C PRO A 112 -5.62 -17.49 -7.05
N GLU A 113 -4.97 -17.55 -5.89
CA GLU A 113 -3.52 -17.67 -5.83
C GLU A 113 -3.07 -18.99 -6.47
N PRO A 114 -2.01 -18.98 -7.28
CA PRO A 114 -1.44 -20.22 -7.81
C PRO A 114 -0.81 -21.03 -6.66
N GLU A 115 -1.18 -22.32 -6.55
CA GLU A 115 -0.58 -23.24 -5.57
C GLU A 115 0.95 -23.27 -5.70
N CYS A 116 1.63 -22.92 -4.60
CA CYS A 116 3.07 -23.03 -4.43
C CYS A 116 3.42 -24.41 -3.86
N SER A 117 3.16 -25.48 -4.62
CA SER A 117 3.73 -26.79 -4.32
C SER A 117 4.87 -27.04 -5.30
N PRO A 118 6.15 -27.13 -4.85
CA PRO A 118 7.18 -27.67 -5.71
C PRO A 118 6.75 -29.09 -6.11
N PRO A 119 6.90 -29.49 -7.39
CA PRO A 119 6.62 -30.86 -7.76
C PRO A 119 7.52 -31.78 -6.93
N ASP A 120 6.90 -32.75 -6.25
CA ASP A 120 7.59 -33.72 -5.40
C ASP A 120 8.81 -34.30 -6.11
N GLU A 121 9.97 -34.22 -5.44
CA GLU A 121 11.27 -34.60 -6.00
C GLU A 121 11.41 -36.12 -6.22
N ASN A 122 10.40 -36.90 -5.83
CA ASN A 122 10.39 -38.36 -5.87
C ASN A 122 9.88 -39.00 -7.17
N ASP A 123 9.27 -38.25 -8.09
CA ASP A 123 8.86 -38.80 -9.40
C ASP A 123 9.93 -38.54 -10.47
N LYS A 124 11.07 -39.22 -10.33
CA LYS A 124 12.00 -39.41 -11.44
C LYS A 124 11.51 -40.58 -12.29
N GLU A 125 10.85 -40.29 -13.41
CA GLU A 125 11.24 -40.82 -14.74
C GLU A 125 10.30 -40.31 -15.85
N THR A 126 10.90 -39.69 -16.87
CA THR A 126 10.43 -39.74 -18.27
C THR A 126 9.08 -39.16 -18.69
N VAL A 127 8.41 -38.31 -17.90
CA VAL A 127 7.26 -37.53 -18.43
C VAL A 127 7.68 -36.12 -18.82
N ASN A 128 8.18 -36.04 -20.06
CA ASN A 128 8.31 -34.89 -20.95
C ASN A 128 8.89 -33.60 -20.33
N SER A 129 10.18 -33.34 -20.57
CA SER A 129 10.82 -32.03 -20.30
C SER A 129 10.01 -30.83 -20.82
N THR A 130 9.24 -31.06 -21.87
CA THR A 130 8.30 -30.12 -22.48
C THR A 130 7.10 -29.83 -21.58
N ALA A 131 6.48 -30.85 -20.98
CA ALA A 131 5.35 -30.69 -20.06
C ALA A 131 5.79 -30.00 -18.75
N ARG A 132 6.98 -30.32 -18.23
CA ARG A 132 7.57 -29.63 -17.08
C ARG A 132 7.85 -28.16 -17.37
N LYS A 133 8.46 -27.85 -18.54
CA LYS A 133 8.67 -26.46 -18.99
C LYS A 133 7.35 -25.72 -19.16
N GLU A 134 6.34 -26.37 -19.73
CA GLU A 134 5.02 -25.79 -19.93
C GLU A 134 4.30 -25.51 -18.60
N LEU A 135 4.41 -26.42 -17.63
CA LEU A 135 3.85 -26.25 -16.29
C LEU A 135 4.55 -25.10 -15.54
N MET A 136 5.88 -25.01 -15.60
CA MET A 136 6.64 -23.87 -15.03
C MET A 136 6.29 -22.54 -15.72
N MET A 137 6.11 -22.51 -17.04
CA MET A 137 5.71 -21.30 -17.78
C MET A 137 4.27 -20.86 -17.47
N ARG A 138 3.33 -21.81 -17.31
CA ARG A 138 1.97 -21.53 -16.86
C ARG A 138 1.95 -21.01 -15.42
N HIS A 139 2.78 -21.59 -14.54
CA HIS A 139 2.93 -21.12 -13.15
C HIS A 139 3.49 -19.69 -13.11
N ARG A 140 4.61 -19.41 -13.79
CA ARG A 140 5.20 -18.06 -13.91
C ARG A 140 4.21 -17.04 -14.46
N ARG A 141 3.44 -17.39 -15.50
CA ARG A 141 2.40 -16.52 -16.06
C ARG A 141 1.28 -16.24 -15.04
N ARG A 142 0.89 -17.23 -14.22
CA ARG A 142 -0.11 -17.05 -13.16
C ARG A 142 0.40 -16.17 -12.02
N VAL A 143 1.65 -16.34 -11.58
CA VAL A 143 2.23 -15.47 -10.54
C VAL A 143 2.35 -14.03 -11.03
N ILE A 144 2.85 -13.82 -12.25
CA ILE A 144 2.92 -12.48 -12.85
C ILE A 144 1.51 -11.88 -12.99
N PHE A 145 0.51 -12.66 -13.40
CA PHE A 145 -0.86 -12.20 -13.49
C PHE A 145 -1.43 -11.81 -12.11
N SER A 146 -1.21 -12.63 -11.08
CA SER A 146 -1.60 -12.33 -9.69
C SER A 146 -0.93 -11.05 -9.19
N VAL A 147 0.37 -10.85 -9.45
CA VAL A 147 1.07 -9.62 -9.08
C VAL A 147 0.50 -8.41 -9.82
N ILE A 148 0.25 -8.52 -11.13
CA ILE A 148 -0.36 -7.43 -11.91
C ILE A 148 -1.75 -7.11 -11.36
N VAL A 149 -2.57 -8.10 -11.07
CA VAL A 149 -3.90 -7.88 -10.50
C VAL A 149 -3.81 -7.24 -9.12
N THR A 150 -2.97 -7.73 -8.21
CA THR A 150 -2.84 -7.16 -6.86
C THR A 150 -2.28 -5.74 -6.89
N ALA A 151 -1.33 -5.46 -7.79
CA ALA A 151 -0.76 -4.14 -8.01
C ALA A 151 -1.75 -3.16 -8.68
N VAL A 152 -2.55 -3.63 -9.65
CA VAL A 152 -3.45 -2.77 -10.45
C VAL A 152 -4.84 -2.62 -9.81
N VAL A 153 -5.42 -3.71 -9.30
CA VAL A 153 -6.87 -3.83 -9.04
C VAL A 153 -7.26 -3.67 -7.57
N ALA A 154 -6.48 -4.16 -6.59
CA ALA A 154 -7.03 -4.35 -5.23
C ALA A 154 -6.26 -3.70 -4.07
N GLY A 155 -4.92 -3.65 -4.07
CA GLY A 155 -4.16 -3.23 -2.88
C GLY A 155 -3.48 -1.87 -3.03
N VAL A 156 -2.56 -1.77 -3.99
CA VAL A 156 -1.61 -0.64 -4.11
C VAL A 156 -2.30 0.64 -4.59
N SER A 157 -3.13 0.55 -5.63
CA SER A 157 -3.85 1.73 -6.17
C SER A 157 -4.81 2.36 -5.16
N LEU A 158 -5.53 1.52 -4.39
CA LEU A 158 -6.54 2.00 -3.44
C LEU A 158 -5.93 2.67 -2.20
N GLN A 159 -4.80 2.17 -1.70
CA GLN A 159 -4.09 2.80 -0.58
C GLN A 159 -3.28 4.04 -1.03
N ASN A 160 -2.82 4.07 -2.28
CA ASN A 160 -2.02 5.18 -2.80
C ASN A 160 -2.87 6.35 -3.33
N PHE A 161 -4.14 6.13 -3.65
CA PHE A 161 -5.03 7.20 -4.11
C PHE A 161 -5.24 8.32 -3.07
N PRO A 162 -5.54 8.04 -1.78
CA PRO A 162 -5.62 9.09 -0.75
C PRO A 162 -4.32 9.88 -0.61
N VAL A 163 -3.18 9.20 -0.67
CA VAL A 163 -1.85 9.79 -0.51
C VAL A 163 -1.48 10.68 -1.70
N GLY A 164 -1.76 10.23 -2.94
CA GLY A 164 -1.56 11.03 -4.16
C GLY A 164 -2.47 12.27 -4.21
N THR A 165 -3.70 12.15 -3.70
CA THR A 165 -4.64 13.27 -3.56
C THR A 165 -4.14 14.27 -2.52
N ALA A 166 -3.63 13.81 -1.38
CA ALA A 166 -3.04 14.67 -0.35
C ALA A 166 -1.83 15.44 -0.90
N ALA A 167 -0.93 14.79 -1.65
CA ALA A 167 0.22 15.42 -2.30
C ALA A 167 -0.19 16.56 -3.24
N PHE A 168 -1.22 16.31 -4.06
CA PHE A 168 -1.75 17.30 -4.99
C PHE A 168 -2.35 18.51 -4.26
N LEU A 169 -3.25 18.26 -3.29
CA LEU A 169 -3.91 19.32 -2.53
C LEU A 169 -2.92 20.11 -1.67
N GLY A 170 -1.96 19.44 -1.03
CA GLY A 170 -0.90 20.09 -0.24
C GLY A 170 -0.03 21.01 -1.10
N THR A 171 0.35 20.56 -2.30
CA THR A 171 1.10 21.40 -3.25
C THR A 171 0.28 22.57 -3.76
N ALA A 172 -1.02 22.37 -4.01
CA ALA A 172 -1.93 23.43 -4.42
C ALA A 172 -2.10 24.52 -3.35
N LYS A 173 -2.03 24.16 -2.06
CA LYS A 173 -1.99 25.11 -0.92
C LYS A 173 -0.66 25.86 -0.85
N GLY A 174 0.46 25.21 -1.16
CA GLY A 174 1.76 25.88 -1.25
C GLY A 174 2.90 24.93 -1.62
N PHE A 175 3.87 25.45 -2.39
CA PHE A 175 5.01 24.68 -2.88
C PHE A 175 5.84 24.02 -1.77
N ARG A 176 6.10 24.75 -0.66
CA ARG A 176 6.87 24.21 0.48
C ARG A 176 6.16 23.04 1.17
N VAL A 177 4.84 23.12 1.33
CA VAL A 177 4.02 22.06 1.94
C VAL A 177 4.02 20.84 1.02
N GLY A 178 3.74 21.06 -0.27
CA GLY A 178 3.78 20.02 -1.30
C GLY A 178 5.12 19.30 -1.38
N LEU A 179 6.23 20.04 -1.40
CA LEU A 179 7.57 19.46 -1.51
C LEU A 179 7.92 18.57 -0.30
N ASN A 180 7.65 19.03 0.92
CA ASN A 180 7.91 18.24 2.13
C ASN A 180 7.07 16.96 2.14
N LEU A 181 5.80 17.07 1.78
CA LEU A 181 4.87 15.95 1.70
C LEU A 181 5.30 14.93 0.63
N VAL A 182 5.69 15.39 -0.55
CA VAL A 182 6.14 14.51 -1.65
C VAL A 182 7.43 13.77 -1.30
N ILE A 183 8.39 14.41 -0.63
CA ILE A 183 9.62 13.73 -0.18
C ILE A 183 9.27 12.61 0.79
N ALA A 184 8.41 12.88 1.77
CA ALA A 184 8.07 11.88 2.77
C ALA A 184 7.15 10.77 2.22
N ILE A 185 6.32 11.06 1.21
CA ILE A 185 5.59 10.04 0.42
C ILE A 185 6.58 9.18 -0.38
N ALA A 186 7.54 9.80 -1.06
CA ALA A 186 8.55 9.07 -1.84
C ALA A 186 9.35 8.10 -0.96
N LEU A 187 9.70 8.51 0.26
CA LEU A 187 10.39 7.66 1.24
C LEU A 187 9.53 6.48 1.73
N HIS A 188 8.20 6.60 1.73
CA HIS A 188 7.28 5.49 2.03
C HIS A 188 7.12 4.55 0.83
N TYR A 189 7.03 5.11 -0.37
CA TYR A 189 6.72 4.38 -1.61
C TYR A 189 7.86 3.50 -2.10
N ILE A 190 9.11 3.82 -1.77
CA ILE A 190 10.26 2.95 -2.10
C ILE A 190 10.15 1.58 -1.37
N PRO A 191 10.01 1.53 -0.02
CA PRO A 191 9.68 0.32 0.73
C PRO A 191 8.52 -0.52 0.17
N GLU A 192 7.44 0.15 -0.18
CA GLU A 192 6.22 -0.46 -0.70
C GLU A 192 6.47 -1.06 -2.08
N GLY A 193 7.11 -0.31 -2.97
CA GLY A 193 7.47 -0.77 -4.31
C GLY A 193 8.36 -2.02 -4.28
N ILE A 194 9.31 -2.05 -3.36
CA ILE A 194 10.15 -3.24 -3.12
C ILE A 194 9.25 -4.42 -2.75
N ALA A 195 8.38 -4.27 -1.74
CA ALA A 195 7.47 -5.32 -1.25
C ALA A 195 6.55 -5.88 -2.34
N VAL A 196 6.00 -5.00 -3.19
CA VAL A 196 5.12 -5.37 -4.30
C VAL A 196 5.85 -6.16 -5.39
N ALA A 197 7.15 -5.91 -5.59
CA ALA A 197 7.94 -6.58 -6.62
C ALA A 197 8.49 -7.96 -6.19
N LEU A 198 8.61 -8.24 -4.88
CA LEU A 198 9.19 -9.50 -4.38
C LEU A 198 8.51 -10.78 -4.93
N PRO A 199 7.16 -10.90 -4.97
CA PRO A 199 6.53 -12.11 -5.51
C PRO A 199 6.82 -12.31 -7.00
N ALA A 200 6.92 -11.23 -7.78
CA ALA A 200 7.32 -11.30 -9.19
C ALA A 200 8.80 -11.69 -9.33
N TYR A 201 9.68 -11.16 -8.49
CA TYR A 201 11.11 -11.47 -8.47
C TYR A 201 11.37 -12.95 -8.15
N PHE A 202 10.70 -13.52 -7.15
CA PHE A 202 10.85 -14.94 -6.82
C PHE A 202 10.23 -15.88 -7.86
N ALA A 203 9.36 -15.38 -8.74
CA ALA A 203 8.75 -16.15 -9.82
C ALA A 203 9.55 -16.12 -11.15
N THR A 204 10.58 -15.29 -11.23
CA THR A 204 11.48 -15.14 -12.40
C THR A 204 12.81 -15.81 -12.18
#